data_AF-A0A820G6D8-F1
#
_entry.id   AF-A0A820G6D8-F1
#
_cell.length_a   1.000
_cell.length_b   1.000
_cell.length_c   1.000
_cell.angle_alpha   90.00
_cell.angle_beta   90.00
_cell.angle_gamma   90.00
#
_symmetry.space_group_name_H-M   'P 1'
#
loop_
_entity.id
_entity.type
_entity.pdbx_description
1 polymer ?
#
loop_
_entity_poly.entity_id
_entity_poly.type
_entity_poly.pdbx_seq_one_letter_code
_entity_poly.pdbx_strand_id
1 'polypeptide(L)'
;MNMFLRAYRELWLEAEEDRRSRLIENLCEDNHEINEQEITVIKEETKTENETLTLTMTIKPDPLRQLLLCLNRSATTAQVSSINEDTLHLSYSAIMSKSCAITEDDDDNGVEEIKSFQEQEMEKQKLLYEQNRLANRGAAETVLLYISASKGENNEMLQRTLQLGISLLHGGNLEVQKRMLDYLKETKDVGCFTSLATLMANCSVLDLDTFERCIKAEVLGVGSEGMAGEKNLHDADFTI
;
A
#
# COMPACT_ATOMS: atom_id res chain seq x y z
N MET A 1 -34.10 -17.46 -0.71
CA MET A 1 -33.86 -16.49 0.39
C MET A 1 -32.40 -16.07 0.45
N ASN A 2 -31.42 -16.94 0.74
CA ASN A 2 -29.99 -16.54 0.82
C ASN A 2 -29.37 -16.04 -0.50
N MET A 3 -29.75 -16.60 -1.66
CA MET A 3 -29.28 -16.09 -2.96
C MET A 3 -29.80 -14.68 -3.29
N PHE A 4 -31.02 -14.34 -2.85
CA PHE A 4 -31.60 -13.03 -3.09
C PHE A 4 -30.87 -11.94 -2.32
N LEU A 5 -30.48 -12.20 -1.08
CA LEU A 5 -29.66 -11.28 -0.27
C LEU A 5 -28.26 -11.10 -0.85
N ARG A 6 -27.64 -12.15 -1.40
CA ARG A 6 -26.34 -12.04 -2.07
C ARG A 6 -26.41 -11.18 -3.34
N ALA A 7 -27.37 -11.47 -4.21
CA ALA A 7 -27.58 -10.69 -5.43
C ALA A 7 -27.98 -9.24 -5.12
N TYR A 8 -28.80 -9.02 -4.09
CA TYR A 8 -29.16 -7.67 -3.66
C TYR A 8 -27.97 -6.91 -3.08
N ARG A 9 -27.10 -7.57 -2.31
CA ARG A 9 -25.86 -6.99 -1.79
C ARG A 9 -24.92 -6.57 -2.92
N GLU A 10 -24.74 -7.42 -3.92
CA GLU A 10 -23.88 -7.14 -5.08
C GLU A 10 -24.43 -5.92 -5.85
N LEU A 11 -25.72 -5.93 -6.19
CA LEU A 11 -26.39 -4.83 -6.89
C LEU A 11 -26.36 -3.49 -6.12
N TRP A 12 -26.51 -3.54 -4.80
CA TRP A 12 -26.56 -2.33 -3.97
C TRP A 12 -25.18 -1.73 -3.71
N LEU A 13 -24.15 -2.57 -3.57
CA LEU A 13 -22.77 -2.12 -3.37
C LEU A 13 -22.11 -1.62 -4.66
N GLU A 14 -22.47 -2.18 -5.82
CA GLU A 14 -22.01 -1.68 -7.13
C GLU A 14 -22.55 -0.28 -7.45
N ALA A 15 -23.75 0.05 -6.96
CA ALA A 15 -24.38 1.35 -7.20
C ALA A 15 -23.89 2.46 -6.24
N GLU A 16 -23.13 2.13 -5.19
CA GLU A 16 -22.65 3.11 -4.22
C GLU A 16 -21.33 3.75 -4.70
N GLU A 17 -21.33 5.07 -4.83
CA GLU A 17 -20.13 5.86 -5.14
C GLU A 17 -19.04 5.61 -4.08
N ASP A 18 -17.82 5.26 -4.50
CA ASP A 18 -16.71 4.99 -3.57
C ASP A 18 -16.22 6.29 -2.92
N ARG A 19 -16.93 6.76 -1.90
CA ARG A 19 -16.56 7.98 -1.13
C ARG A 19 -15.31 7.80 -0.28
N ARG A 20 -14.69 6.61 -0.26
CA ARG A 20 -13.52 6.34 0.58
C ARG A 20 -12.30 7.13 0.13
N SER A 21 -12.20 7.51 -1.14
CA SER A 21 -11.11 8.36 -1.65
C SER A 21 -11.09 9.75 -0.98
N ARG A 22 -12.26 10.29 -0.60
CA ARG A 22 -12.36 11.57 0.15
C ARG A 22 -11.90 11.46 1.61
N LEU A 23 -11.73 10.26 2.15
CA LEU A 23 -11.28 10.07 3.52
C LEU A 23 -9.86 10.61 3.72
N ILE A 24 -8.97 10.37 2.75
CA ILE A 24 -7.58 10.84 2.83
C ILE A 24 -7.52 12.36 2.78
N GLU A 25 -8.35 12.99 1.94
CA GLU A 25 -8.49 14.45 1.85
C GLU A 25 -8.92 15.03 3.20
N ASN A 26 -10.03 14.53 3.77
CA ASN A 26 -10.53 14.99 5.07
C ASN A 26 -9.50 14.84 6.20
N LEU A 27 -8.76 13.72 6.24
CA LEU A 27 -7.70 13.50 7.24
C LEU A 27 -6.51 14.46 7.10
N CYS A 28 -6.39 15.15 5.96
CA CYS A 28 -5.35 16.14 5.69
C CYS A 28 -5.84 17.59 5.86
N GLU A 29 -7.13 17.87 5.65
CA GLU A 29 -7.73 19.23 5.59
C GLU A 29 -7.74 19.98 6.94
N ASP A 30 -7.89 19.26 8.07
CA ASP A 30 -8.00 19.85 9.41
C ASP A 30 -6.75 20.63 9.91
N ASN A 31 -5.67 20.69 9.11
CA ASN A 31 -4.45 21.42 9.47
C ASN A 31 -4.42 22.88 9.00
N HIS A 32 -5.35 23.32 8.15
CA HIS A 32 -5.37 24.73 7.73
C HIS A 32 -5.76 25.68 8.88
N GLU A 33 -6.36 25.17 9.96
CA GLU A 33 -6.70 25.96 11.16
C GLU A 33 -5.68 25.87 12.30
N ILE A 34 -4.66 24.99 12.21
CA ILE A 34 -3.61 24.88 13.24
C ILE A 34 -2.51 25.89 12.95
N ASN A 35 -2.85 27.11 13.35
CA ASN A 35 -2.06 28.29 13.65
C ASN A 35 -0.58 28.01 14.01
N GLU A 36 0.27 29.00 13.73
CA GLU A 36 1.71 29.13 14.01
C GLU A 36 2.12 28.95 15.51
N GLN A 37 1.26 28.38 16.36
CA GLN A 37 1.32 28.40 17.82
C GLN A 37 1.58 27.04 18.50
N GLU A 38 1.58 25.91 17.79
CA GLU A 38 1.87 24.58 18.39
C GLU A 38 3.26 24.04 18.02
N ILE A 39 4.29 24.88 18.13
CA ILE A 39 5.69 24.42 18.19
C ILE A 39 5.95 23.88 19.59
N THR A 40 5.89 22.56 19.76
CA THR A 40 6.39 21.93 20.99
C THR A 40 7.91 21.82 20.89
N VAL A 41 8.63 22.68 21.62
CA VAL A 41 10.09 22.56 21.77
C VAL A 41 10.35 21.46 22.80
N ILE A 42 10.72 20.26 22.35
CA ILE A 42 11.23 19.22 23.25
C ILE A 42 12.70 19.52 23.52
N LYS A 43 13.05 19.80 24.77
CA LYS A 43 14.43 19.83 25.24
C LYS A 43 14.85 18.40 25.59
N GLU A 44 15.62 17.74 24.74
CA GLU A 44 16.35 16.53 25.15
C GLU A 44 17.65 16.95 25.86
N GLU A 45 17.65 16.89 27.20
CA GLU A 45 18.88 17.04 27.99
C GLU A 45 19.68 15.73 27.94
N THR A 46 20.58 15.60 26.96
CA THR A 46 21.61 14.56 26.99
C THR A 46 22.81 15.08 27.79
N LYS A 47 23.08 14.46 28.96
CA LYS A 47 24.27 14.73 29.78
C LYS A 47 25.52 14.17 29.09
N THR A 48 26.11 14.93 28.17
CA THR A 48 27.48 14.73 27.71
C THR A 48 28.09 16.09 27.36
N GLU A 49 29.30 16.34 27.83
CA GLU A 49 30.00 17.64 27.93
C GLU A 49 30.36 18.33 26.59
N ASN A 50 29.60 18.16 25.52
CA ASN A 50 29.77 18.91 24.27
C ASN A 50 28.41 19.45 23.83
N GLU A 51 28.11 20.70 24.18
CA GLU A 51 26.89 21.42 23.83
C GLU A 51 26.78 21.67 22.30
N THR A 52 26.15 20.73 21.60
CA THR A 52 25.42 21.04 20.36
C THR A 52 23.93 20.86 20.62
N LEU A 53 23.20 21.97 20.80
CA LEU A 53 21.74 21.97 20.87
C LEU A 53 21.17 21.56 19.50
N THR A 54 20.65 20.33 19.38
CA THR A 54 19.76 19.95 18.28
C THR A 54 18.33 20.32 18.66
N LEU A 55 17.84 21.45 18.14
CA LEU A 55 16.42 21.82 18.21
C LEU A 55 15.63 20.96 17.22
N THR A 56 14.92 19.94 17.70
CA THR A 56 13.92 19.23 16.88
C THR A 56 12.57 19.95 17.02
N MET A 57 12.12 20.60 15.95
CA MET A 57 10.75 21.12 15.88
C MET A 57 9.79 19.96 15.62
N THR A 58 9.07 19.51 16.64
CA THR A 58 7.99 18.53 16.45
C THR A 58 6.70 19.28 16.12
N ILE A 59 6.46 19.50 14.83
CA ILE A 59 5.12 19.84 14.32
C ILE A 59 4.20 18.69 14.74
N LYS A 60 3.11 19.01 15.45
CA LYS A 60 2.09 18.04 15.83
C LYS A 60 1.70 17.24 14.60
N PRO A 61 1.86 15.90 14.61
CA PRO A 61 1.54 15.10 13.45
C PRO A 61 0.05 15.24 13.15
N ASP A 62 -0.29 15.44 11.89
CA ASP A 62 -1.68 15.50 11.47
C ASP A 62 -2.36 14.13 11.62
N PRO A 63 -3.71 14.06 11.56
CA PRO A 63 -4.43 12.81 11.79
C PRO A 63 -3.94 11.65 10.90
N LEU A 64 -3.61 11.93 9.64
CA LEU A 64 -3.08 10.92 8.73
C LEU A 64 -1.68 10.43 9.12
N ARG A 65 -0.77 11.33 9.52
CA ARG A 65 0.56 10.95 10.03
C ARG A 65 0.44 10.19 11.35
N GLN A 66 -0.48 10.56 12.24
CA GLN A 66 -0.74 9.82 13.48
C GLN A 66 -1.20 8.40 13.20
N LEU A 67 -2.12 8.23 12.24
CA LEU A 67 -2.57 6.91 11.79
C LEU A 67 -1.39 6.07 11.28
N LEU A 68 -0.58 6.61 10.37
CA LEU A 68 0.58 5.90 9.83
C LEU A 68 1.60 5.54 10.93
N LEU A 69 1.87 6.44 11.87
CA LEU A 69 2.75 6.17 13.01
C LEU A 69 2.20 5.04 13.90
N CYS A 70 0.90 5.02 14.15
CA CYS A 70 0.25 3.95 14.91
C CYS A 70 0.36 2.59 14.21
N LEU A 71 0.11 2.55 12.89
CA LEU A 71 0.26 1.33 12.08
C LEU A 71 1.72 0.85 12.08
N ASN A 72 2.67 1.76 11.93
CA ASN A 72 4.10 1.43 11.96
C ASN A 72 4.54 0.81 13.28
N ARG A 73 3.98 1.23 14.42
CA ARG A 73 4.29 0.61 15.70
C ARG A 73 3.93 -0.88 15.70
N SER A 74 2.82 -1.26 15.08
CA SER A 74 2.44 -2.67 14.91
C SER A 74 3.48 -3.42 14.08
N ALA A 75 3.96 -2.84 12.97
CA ALA A 75 5.01 -3.44 12.15
C ALA A 75 6.37 -3.57 12.89
N THR A 76 6.81 -2.53 13.61
CA THR A 76 8.04 -2.60 14.42
C THR A 76 7.95 -3.69 15.48
N THR A 77 6.79 -3.86 16.10
CA THR A 77 6.59 -4.94 17.09
C THR A 77 6.59 -6.31 16.40
N ALA A 78 6.01 -6.39 15.21
CA ALA A 78 5.96 -7.61 14.39
C ALA A 78 7.32 -8.00 13.79
N GLN A 79 8.32 -7.11 13.69
CA GLN A 79 9.68 -7.52 13.30
C GLN A 79 10.24 -8.61 14.25
N VAL A 80 9.83 -8.60 15.53
CA VAL A 80 10.24 -9.60 16.53
C VAL A 80 9.37 -10.87 16.48
N SER A 81 8.15 -10.80 15.94
CA SER A 81 7.19 -11.92 15.84
C SER A 81 6.78 -12.19 14.38
N SER A 82 5.64 -12.86 14.16
CA SER A 82 4.94 -12.86 12.87
C SER A 82 4.07 -11.61 12.75
N ILE A 83 3.84 -11.11 11.53
CA ILE A 83 2.82 -10.09 11.27
C ILE A 83 1.46 -10.76 11.44
N ASN A 84 0.66 -10.29 12.39
CA ASN A 84 -0.75 -10.68 12.47
C ASN A 84 -1.56 -9.90 11.44
N GLU A 85 -2.62 -10.54 10.94
CA GLU A 85 -3.56 -9.89 10.03
C GLU A 85 -4.28 -8.75 10.75
N ASP A 86 -4.07 -7.53 10.27
CA ASP A 86 -4.69 -6.32 10.81
C ASP A 86 -5.65 -5.75 9.77
N THR A 87 -6.94 -6.01 9.97
CA THR A 87 -8.02 -5.52 9.10
C THR A 87 -7.98 -3.99 8.94
N LEU A 88 -7.53 -3.26 9.96
CA LEU A 88 -7.43 -1.81 9.89
C LEU A 88 -6.36 -1.39 8.88
N HIS A 89 -5.17 -2.00 8.98
CA HIS A 89 -4.09 -1.77 8.01
C HIS A 89 -4.54 -2.12 6.59
N LEU A 90 -5.13 -3.30 6.38
CA LEU A 90 -5.64 -3.72 5.06
C LEU A 90 -6.58 -2.66 4.45
N SER A 91 -7.53 -2.17 5.25
CA SER A 91 -8.50 -1.17 4.80
C SER A 91 -7.86 0.17 4.44
N TYR A 92 -6.93 0.67 5.28
CA TYR A 92 -6.30 1.97 5.04
C TYR A 92 -5.29 1.92 3.91
N SER A 93 -4.50 0.85 3.77
CA SER A 93 -3.59 0.67 2.63
C SER A 93 -4.37 0.65 1.31
N ALA A 94 -5.52 -0.03 1.27
CA ALA A 94 -6.39 -0.04 0.10
C ALA A 94 -6.96 1.36 -0.22
N ILE A 95 -7.42 2.11 0.79
CA ILE A 95 -7.95 3.47 0.59
C ILE A 95 -6.83 4.44 0.14
N MET A 96 -5.65 4.36 0.76
CA MET A 96 -4.48 5.17 0.38
C MET A 96 -4.03 4.86 -1.04
N SER A 97 -3.99 3.58 -1.42
CA SER A 97 -3.65 3.15 -2.79
C SER A 97 -4.66 3.73 -3.80
N LYS A 98 -5.97 3.63 -3.52
CA LYS A 98 -7.02 4.21 -4.35
C LYS A 98 -6.96 5.74 -4.43
N SER A 99 -6.52 6.43 -3.39
CA SER A 99 -6.34 7.90 -3.40
C SER A 99 -5.27 8.33 -4.40
N CYS A 100 -4.27 7.48 -4.65
CA CYS A 100 -3.24 7.70 -5.66
C CYS A 100 -3.57 7.04 -7.01
N ALA A 101 -4.60 6.20 -7.08
CA ALA A 101 -5.09 5.72 -8.36
C ALA A 101 -5.72 6.92 -9.08
N ILE A 102 -5.15 7.28 -10.22
CA ILE A 102 -5.94 8.01 -11.21
C ILE A 102 -7.13 7.10 -11.49
N THR A 103 -8.34 7.66 -11.54
CA THR A 103 -9.46 6.93 -12.11
C THR A 103 -9.02 6.54 -13.52
N GLU A 104 -8.52 5.31 -13.64
CA GLU A 104 -8.69 4.52 -14.84
C GLU A 104 -10.21 4.40 -14.95
N ASP A 105 -10.85 5.50 -15.38
CA ASP A 105 -12.15 5.40 -16.01
C ASP A 105 -11.96 4.32 -17.05
N ASP A 106 -12.78 3.28 -16.91
CA ASP A 106 -12.81 2.08 -17.73
C ASP A 106 -12.93 2.45 -19.22
N ASP A 107 -11.82 2.86 -19.83
CA ASP A 107 -11.62 2.97 -21.28
C ASP A 107 -11.40 1.57 -21.89
N ASP A 108 -11.86 0.52 -21.21
CA ASP A 108 -12.09 -0.81 -21.80
C ASP A 108 -13.25 -0.79 -22.84
N ASN A 109 -13.86 0.38 -23.06
CA ASN A 109 -14.78 0.60 -24.18
C ASN A 109 -14.09 0.80 -25.55
N GLY A 110 -12.78 0.51 -25.68
CA GLY A 110 -12.12 0.32 -26.97
C GLY A 110 -12.10 1.55 -27.89
N VAL A 111 -12.42 2.73 -27.35
CA VAL A 111 -12.26 4.02 -28.00
C VAL A 111 -11.19 4.75 -27.20
N GLU A 112 -9.96 4.75 -27.71
CA GLU A 112 -8.92 5.65 -27.20
C GLU A 112 -9.40 7.09 -27.45
N GLU A 113 -10.12 7.67 -26.49
CA GLU A 113 -10.27 9.12 -26.45
C GLU A 113 -8.88 9.68 -26.23
N ILE A 114 -8.34 10.33 -27.26
CA ILE A 114 -7.05 11.00 -27.19
C ILE A 114 -7.20 12.17 -26.22
N LYS A 115 -6.89 11.92 -24.94
CA LYS A 115 -6.82 12.95 -23.91
C LYS A 115 -5.93 14.09 -24.39
N SER A 116 -6.37 15.32 -24.16
CA SER A 116 -5.58 16.48 -24.56
C SER A 116 -4.29 16.56 -23.74
N PHE A 117 -3.22 17.16 -24.29
CA PHE A 117 -1.98 17.38 -23.53
C PHE A 117 -2.23 18.10 -22.19
N GLN A 118 -3.17 19.04 -22.17
CA GLN A 118 -3.53 19.78 -20.97
C GLN A 118 -4.19 18.88 -19.91
N GLU A 119 -5.02 17.94 -20.33
CA GLU A 119 -5.71 16.99 -19.46
C GLU A 119 -4.73 15.97 -18.88
N GLN A 120 -3.86 15.40 -19.71
CA GLN A 120 -2.79 14.50 -19.25
C GLN A 120 -1.86 15.17 -18.24
N GLU A 121 -1.46 16.43 -18.48
CA GLU A 121 -0.63 17.15 -17.52
C GLU A 121 -1.40 17.48 -16.24
N MET A 122 -2.70 17.78 -16.30
CA MET A 122 -3.53 17.99 -15.10
C MET A 122 -3.66 16.72 -14.26
N GLU A 123 -3.93 15.57 -14.90
CA GLU A 123 -3.99 14.26 -14.24
C GLU A 123 -2.67 13.90 -13.57
N LYS A 124 -1.55 14.14 -14.27
CA LYS A 124 -0.21 13.93 -13.73
C LYS A 124 0.07 14.82 -12.51
N GLN A 125 -0.29 16.11 -12.55
CA GLN A 125 -0.09 17.01 -11.41
C GLN A 125 -0.96 16.59 -10.22
N LYS A 126 -2.20 16.14 -10.47
CA LYS A 126 -3.09 15.60 -9.42
C LYS A 126 -2.49 14.34 -8.79
N LEU A 127 -2.00 13.41 -9.60
CA LEU A 127 -1.33 12.19 -9.14
C LEU A 127 -0.11 12.52 -8.27
N LEU A 128 0.78 13.39 -8.74
CA LEU A 128 1.98 13.78 -8.01
C LEU A 128 1.63 14.44 -6.68
N TYR A 129 0.59 15.28 -6.65
CA TYR A 129 0.11 15.90 -5.42
C TYR A 129 -0.34 14.84 -4.39
N GLU A 130 -1.15 13.87 -4.82
CA GLU A 130 -1.66 12.79 -3.97
C GLU A 130 -0.53 11.90 -3.42
N GLN A 131 0.38 11.47 -4.29
CA GLN A 131 1.54 10.65 -3.90
C GLN A 131 2.43 11.39 -2.90
N ASN A 132 2.75 12.66 -3.18
CA ASN A 132 3.58 13.46 -2.30
C ASN A 132 2.89 13.74 -0.96
N ARG A 133 1.57 13.96 -0.97
CA ARG A 133 0.77 14.14 0.25
C ARG A 133 0.91 12.95 1.19
N LEU A 134 0.77 11.72 0.68
CA LEU A 134 0.93 10.49 1.44
C LEU A 134 2.38 10.25 1.86
N ALA A 135 3.31 10.36 0.90
CA ALA A 135 4.72 10.13 1.17
C ALA A 135 5.25 11.09 2.23
N ASN A 136 4.84 12.37 2.24
CA ASN A 136 5.30 13.37 3.22
C ASN A 136 4.88 13.04 4.66
N ARG A 137 3.90 12.14 4.82
CA ARG A 137 3.36 11.71 6.12
C ARG A 137 3.89 10.36 6.59
N GLY A 138 4.81 9.76 5.85
CA GLY A 138 5.45 8.50 6.24
C GLY A 138 4.94 7.26 5.50
N ALA A 139 4.10 7.40 4.47
CA ALA A 139 3.53 6.25 3.78
C ALA A 139 4.60 5.41 3.04
N ALA A 140 5.61 6.07 2.47
CA ALA A 140 6.69 5.40 1.76
C ALA A 140 7.56 4.55 2.69
N GLU A 141 7.88 5.08 3.86
CA GLU A 141 8.61 4.40 4.93
C GLU A 141 7.80 3.24 5.51
N THR A 142 6.49 3.43 5.67
CA THR A 142 5.55 2.40 6.12
C THR A 142 5.58 1.19 5.19
N VAL A 143 5.54 1.41 3.86
CA VAL A 143 5.62 0.34 2.86
C VAL A 143 6.91 -0.49 3.03
N LEU A 144 8.07 0.18 3.14
CA LEU A 144 9.35 -0.50 3.32
C LEU A 144 9.43 -1.28 4.65
N LEU A 145 8.88 -0.70 5.72
CA LEU A 145 8.86 -1.34 7.04
C LEU A 145 8.05 -2.64 7.03
N TYR A 146 6.87 -2.63 6.38
CA TYR A 146 6.02 -3.83 6.28
C TYR A 146 6.61 -4.89 5.34
N ILE A 147 7.30 -4.50 4.26
CA ILE A 147 8.09 -5.44 3.43
C ILE A 147 9.17 -6.11 4.27
N SER A 148 9.89 -5.35 5.09
CA SER A 148 10.92 -5.90 5.98
C SER A 148 10.33 -6.84 7.03
N ALA A 149 9.20 -6.44 7.65
CA ALA A 149 8.55 -7.23 8.69
C ALA A 149 7.92 -8.54 8.17
N SER A 150 7.61 -8.66 6.87
CA SER A 150 6.98 -9.86 6.31
C SER A 150 7.91 -11.07 6.19
N LYS A 151 9.24 -10.87 6.26
CA LYS A 151 10.25 -11.95 6.22
C LYS A 151 10.09 -12.90 5.02
N GLY A 152 9.52 -12.42 3.91
CA GLY A 152 9.30 -13.19 2.68
C GLY A 152 8.06 -14.08 2.68
N GLU A 153 7.17 -13.94 3.67
CA GLU A 153 5.86 -14.60 3.66
C GLU A 153 4.87 -13.81 2.79
N ASN A 154 4.28 -14.47 1.80
CA ASN A 154 3.15 -13.91 1.05
C ASN A 154 1.89 -13.97 1.92
N ASN A 155 1.41 -12.81 2.35
CA ASN A 155 0.16 -12.65 3.10
C ASN A 155 -0.62 -11.44 2.58
N GLU A 156 -1.94 -11.38 2.86
CA GLU A 156 -2.79 -10.31 2.34
C GLU A 156 -2.28 -8.91 2.76
N MET A 157 -1.71 -8.81 3.97
CA MET A 157 -1.08 -7.58 4.47
C MET A 157 0.03 -7.08 3.55
N LEU A 158 0.95 -7.96 3.14
CA LEU A 158 2.03 -7.64 2.22
C LEU A 158 1.49 -7.30 0.84
N GLN A 159 0.48 -8.01 0.35
CA GLN A 159 -0.16 -7.73 -0.94
C GLN A 159 -0.73 -6.31 -0.99
N ARG A 160 -1.51 -5.90 0.03
CA ARG A 160 -2.05 -4.52 0.13
C ARG A 160 -0.93 -3.49 0.30
N THR A 161 0.13 -3.84 1.02
CA THR A 161 1.30 -2.96 1.20
C THR A 161 2.01 -2.71 -0.12
N LEU A 162 2.24 -3.76 -0.91
CA LEU A 162 2.85 -3.66 -2.23
C LEU A 162 1.96 -2.88 -3.20
N GLN A 163 0.64 -3.10 -3.16
CA GLN A 163 -0.32 -2.31 -3.94
C GLN A 163 -0.23 -0.82 -3.63
N LEU A 164 -0.13 -0.44 -2.35
CA LEU A 164 0.12 0.95 -1.95
C LEU A 164 1.49 1.45 -2.47
N GLY A 165 2.54 0.65 -2.38
CA GLY A 165 3.86 0.97 -2.91
C GLY A 165 3.85 1.25 -4.42
N ILE A 166 3.12 0.43 -5.19
CA ILE A 166 2.92 0.61 -6.63
C ILE A 166 2.20 1.94 -6.90
N SER A 167 1.09 2.23 -6.21
CA SER A 167 0.37 3.49 -6.38
C SER A 167 1.21 4.73 -6.03
N LEU A 168 2.07 4.65 -5.00
CA LEU A 168 2.99 5.73 -4.61
C LEU A 168 4.08 6.00 -5.66
N LEU A 169 4.51 4.98 -6.40
CA LEU A 169 5.57 5.06 -7.42
C LEU A 169 5.02 5.17 -8.84
N HIS A 170 3.71 5.06 -9.03
CA HIS A 170 3.03 5.12 -10.32
C HIS A 170 3.42 6.41 -11.07
N GLY A 171 3.67 6.30 -12.38
CA GLY A 171 4.15 7.43 -13.19
C GLY A 171 5.60 7.87 -12.91
N GLY A 172 6.36 7.19 -12.05
CA GLY A 172 7.79 7.41 -11.85
C GLY A 172 8.14 8.57 -10.91
N ASN A 173 7.46 8.68 -9.76
CA ASN A 173 7.69 9.76 -8.80
C ASN A 173 9.10 9.71 -8.16
N LEU A 174 10.00 10.57 -8.67
CA LEU A 174 11.40 10.67 -8.22
C LEU A 174 11.55 11.13 -6.76
N GLU A 175 10.61 11.92 -6.23
CA GLU A 175 10.69 12.40 -4.85
C GLU A 175 10.44 11.25 -3.87
N VAL A 176 9.44 10.42 -4.15
CA VAL A 176 9.14 9.20 -3.37
C VAL A 176 10.29 8.21 -3.46
N GLN A 177 10.85 7.99 -4.66
CA GLN A 177 12.01 7.10 -4.84
C GLN A 177 13.22 7.54 -4.01
N LYS A 178 13.54 8.85 -4.01
CA LYS A 178 14.62 9.40 -3.19
C LYS A 178 14.35 9.19 -1.70
N ARG A 179 13.14 9.46 -1.23
CA ARG A 179 12.76 9.26 0.17
C ARG A 179 12.89 7.80 0.60
N MET A 180 12.38 6.87 -0.20
CA MET A 180 12.54 5.43 0.06
C MET A 180 14.02 5.04 0.15
N LEU A 181 14.84 5.52 -0.79
CA LEU A 181 16.28 5.25 -0.80
C LEU A 181 17.00 5.83 0.42
N ASP A 182 16.70 7.07 0.79
CA ASP A 182 17.31 7.73 1.93
C ASP A 182 16.91 7.06 3.24
N TYR A 183 15.64 6.65 3.38
CA TYR A 183 15.18 5.84 4.51
C TYR A 183 15.96 4.51 4.65
N LEU A 184 16.15 3.77 3.56
CA LEU A 184 16.93 2.52 3.59
C LEU A 184 18.40 2.75 3.97
N LYS A 185 19.01 3.85 3.51
CA LYS A 185 20.39 4.22 3.88
C LYS A 185 20.51 4.58 5.35
N GLU A 186 19.55 5.33 5.89
CA GLU A 186 19.55 5.78 7.28
C GLU A 186 19.30 4.62 8.25
N THR A 187 18.28 3.80 7.97
CA THR A 187 17.91 2.65 8.80
C THR A 187 18.89 1.50 8.68
N LYS A 188 19.62 1.39 7.56
CA LYS A 188 20.49 0.26 7.22
C LYS A 188 19.75 -1.08 7.29
N ASP A 189 18.48 -1.07 6.89
CA ASP A 189 17.63 -2.25 6.98
C ASP A 189 17.96 -3.29 5.90
N VAL A 190 18.77 -4.29 6.29
CA VAL A 190 19.08 -5.45 5.45
C VAL A 190 17.85 -6.37 5.29
N GLY A 191 16.93 -6.33 6.26
CA GLY A 191 15.73 -7.15 6.35
C GLY A 191 14.81 -6.96 5.14
N CYS A 192 14.66 -5.73 4.67
CA CYS A 192 13.87 -5.40 3.49
C CYS A 192 14.32 -6.19 2.25
N PHE A 193 15.62 -6.23 1.96
CA PHE A 193 16.15 -6.92 0.77
C PHE A 193 16.12 -8.44 0.94
N THR A 194 16.41 -8.96 2.14
CA THR A 194 16.30 -10.40 2.40
C THR A 194 14.85 -10.88 2.31
N SER A 195 13.90 -10.09 2.82
CA SER A 195 12.47 -10.39 2.73
C SER A 195 12.01 -10.45 1.28
N LEU A 196 12.40 -9.45 0.47
CA LEU A 196 12.10 -9.44 -0.96
C LEU A 196 12.73 -10.62 -1.70
N ALA A 197 13.98 -10.97 -1.38
CA ALA A 197 14.66 -12.12 -1.98
C ALA A 197 13.96 -13.44 -1.65
N THR A 198 13.56 -13.63 -0.39
CA THR A 198 12.79 -14.81 0.04
C THR A 198 11.42 -14.85 -0.64
N LEU A 199 10.75 -13.71 -0.78
CA LEU A 199 9.47 -13.62 -1.47
C LEU A 199 9.58 -14.05 -2.93
N MET A 200 10.57 -13.53 -3.66
CA MET A 200 10.83 -13.91 -5.07
C MET A 200 11.18 -15.40 -5.21
N ALA A 201 11.88 -15.98 -4.23
CA ALA A 201 12.21 -17.40 -4.24
C ALA A 201 10.99 -18.32 -3.97
N ASN A 202 9.94 -17.77 -3.35
CA ASN A 202 8.71 -18.48 -3.02
C ASN A 202 7.61 -18.37 -4.09
N CYS A 203 7.84 -17.61 -5.15
CA CYS A 203 6.92 -17.49 -6.29
C CYS A 203 6.75 -18.84 -7.00
N SER A 204 5.53 -19.16 -7.40
CA SER A 204 5.22 -20.41 -8.07
C SER A 204 5.65 -20.38 -9.54
N VAL A 205 5.94 -21.56 -10.06
CA VAL A 205 6.25 -21.78 -11.47
C VAL A 205 5.35 -22.90 -11.99
N LEU A 206 5.21 -22.98 -13.31
CA LEU A 206 4.42 -24.03 -13.92
C LEU A 206 4.89 -25.42 -13.48
N ASP A 207 4.03 -26.12 -12.73
CA ASP A 207 4.28 -27.47 -12.23
C ASP A 207 3.46 -28.49 -13.04
N LEU A 208 4.16 -29.33 -13.79
CA LEU A 208 3.53 -30.34 -14.63
C LEU A 208 2.72 -31.36 -13.82
N ASP A 209 3.16 -31.70 -12.60
CA ASP A 209 2.47 -32.67 -11.75
C ASP A 209 1.14 -32.10 -11.24
N THR A 210 1.13 -30.85 -10.80
CA THR A 210 -0.08 -30.12 -10.43
C THR A 210 -1.03 -29.97 -11.63
N PHE A 211 -0.49 -29.68 -12.81
CA PHE A 211 -1.28 -29.57 -14.05
C PHE A 211 -1.97 -30.90 -14.40
N GLU A 212 -1.23 -32.00 -14.39
CA GLU A 212 -1.80 -33.33 -14.68
C GLU A 212 -2.88 -33.74 -13.66
N ARG A 213 -2.67 -33.43 -12.37
CA ARG A 213 -3.66 -33.69 -11.33
C ARG A 213 -4.92 -32.86 -11.57
N CYS A 214 -4.78 -31.59 -11.96
CA CYS A 214 -5.90 -30.72 -12.27
C CYS A 214 -6.70 -31.24 -13.48
N ILE A 215 -6.03 -31.65 -14.57
CA ILE A 215 -6.68 -32.25 -15.74
C ILE A 215 -7.45 -33.52 -15.34
N LYS A 216 -6.84 -34.41 -14.56
CA LYS A 216 -7.51 -35.65 -14.12
C LYS A 216 -8.75 -35.33 -13.27
N ALA A 217 -8.68 -34.32 -12.40
CA ALA A 217 -9.81 -33.87 -11.60
C ALA A 217 -10.92 -33.22 -12.43
N GLU A 218 -10.58 -32.42 -13.45
CA GLU A 218 -11.52 -31.83 -14.41
C GLU A 218 -12.24 -32.92 -15.21
N VAL A 219 -11.51 -33.92 -15.72
CA VAL A 219 -12.08 -35.07 -16.44
C VAL A 219 -13.07 -35.87 -15.59
N LEU A 220 -12.85 -35.93 -14.27
CA LEU A 220 -13.74 -36.61 -13.34
C LEU A 220 -14.92 -35.74 -12.86
N GLY A 221 -14.98 -34.46 -13.24
CA GLY A 221 -16.01 -33.52 -12.80
C GLY A 221 -15.96 -33.18 -11.31
N VAL A 222 -14.80 -33.38 -10.65
CA VAL A 222 -14.60 -33.16 -9.20
C VAL A 222 -13.71 -31.94 -8.92
N GLY A 223 -13.28 -31.22 -9.95
CA GLY A 223 -12.51 -29.98 -9.81
C GLY A 223 -13.36 -28.86 -9.21
N SER A 224 -12.76 -28.02 -8.34
CA SER A 224 -13.35 -26.71 -8.02
C SER A 224 -13.48 -25.87 -9.30
N GLU A 225 -14.35 -24.87 -9.29
CA GLU A 225 -14.42 -23.87 -10.37
C GLU A 225 -13.01 -23.27 -10.64
N GLY A 226 -12.64 -23.09 -11.91
CA GLY A 226 -11.34 -22.58 -12.36
C GLY A 226 -10.59 -23.55 -13.30
N MET A 227 -9.90 -23.00 -14.30
CA MET A 227 -9.16 -23.79 -15.31
C MET A 227 -7.88 -24.38 -14.69
N ALA A 228 -7.40 -25.52 -15.20
CA ALA A 228 -6.17 -26.18 -14.75
C ALA A 228 -4.93 -25.25 -14.71
N GLY A 229 -4.90 -24.18 -15.51
CA GLY A 229 -3.86 -23.14 -15.48
C GLY A 229 -3.89 -22.25 -14.23
N GLU A 230 -5.07 -21.79 -13.80
CA GLU A 230 -5.22 -20.94 -12.59
C GLU A 230 -4.87 -21.70 -11.31
N LYS A 231 -5.23 -22.99 -11.24
CA LYS A 231 -4.86 -23.86 -10.12
C LYS A 231 -3.36 -24.16 -10.06
N ASN A 232 -2.68 -24.06 -11.19
CA ASN A 232 -1.25 -24.26 -11.27
C ASN A 232 -0.49 -23.04 -10.77
N LEU A 233 -0.88 -21.87 -11.28
CA LEU A 233 -0.27 -20.59 -10.95
C LEU A 233 -1.19 -19.76 -10.03
N HIS A 234 -1.46 -20.31 -8.85
CA HIS A 234 -2.36 -19.73 -7.85
C HIS A 234 -1.88 -18.39 -7.27
N ASP A 235 -0.63 -18.00 -7.52
CA ASP A 235 -0.04 -16.72 -7.14
C ASP A 235 0.15 -15.77 -8.33
N ALA A 236 -0.50 -16.02 -9.47
CA ALA A 236 -0.38 -15.20 -10.68
C ALA A 236 -0.67 -13.71 -10.39
N ASP A 237 -1.77 -13.40 -9.70
CA ASP A 237 -2.17 -12.03 -9.33
C ASP A 237 -1.14 -11.31 -8.42
N PHE A 238 -0.24 -12.08 -7.80
CA PHE A 238 0.79 -11.56 -6.92
C PHE A 238 2.15 -11.42 -7.60
N THR A 239 2.51 -12.40 -8.43
CA THR A 239 3.84 -12.54 -9.01
C THR A 239 3.97 -11.85 -10.39
N ILE A 240 2.86 -11.73 -11.13
CA ILE A 240 2.80 -11.23 -12.52
C ILE A 240 2.16 -9.84 -12.54
#